data_AF-A0A182NIK4-F1
#
_entry.id   AF-A0A182NIK4-F1
#
_cell.length_a   1.000
_cell.length_b   1.000
_cell.length_c   1.000
_cell.angle_alpha   90.00
_cell.angle_beta   90.00
_cell.angle_gamma   90.00
#
_symmetry.space_group_name_H-M   'P 1'
#
loop_
_entity.id
_entity.type
_entity.pdbx_description
1 polymer ?
#
loop_
_entity_poly.entity_id
_entity_poly.type
_entity_poly.pdbx_seq_one_letter_code
_entity_poly.pdbx_strand_id
1 'polypeptide(L)'
;MQRIYSEIHRRSTPLSDDQVRDLCQQLNQCFEVYLASIFNAMEIITKLLTDRVATDEVVLSYRKLLSYVSNVLDKDSCGKLAYYLRKISSIALEDGSISPESFPIAVMKCILVLMYSFPITDFSERKLILQAVRGTLEWCRKSQKLYKQCGIGTLLRSALNSTKHLQDDVIVAAEQTVLTHHILDVFYIPQPTVIHPVEVLLRLAYERIFARLVTEWSTVRCFELLLYVLYSVLKRDIYTHLKLSIVRLLADAVGGGTRRFVRLLCVAKHLRDEVLLHKVKTILTIVLAHSLFRYEPIKRACHFRAFLKTIEQMVNDVDLLALANAKFLCFNIPDAKLTIQHVCVVLVVRQLDLLEGVTSRSMEMDYVYNLIASINIIYYKRWKLPGFLVKHFVDGLSRFSNSSLVLKNVSEPEQKLQAILSTTPTARYKTEADMFGRLPATVQRIQWLQLQPHGFKATLIFHQQIEMLDERPILACDVGRTDGLVATLGTETLVAVLSAKRATATARYNASVLLSKCSLSGTLLRKVLRQIAYACQQQGQRATGCWMDWVRAVYGSVQTLDTVSRRSLWADLSAIEQTACGSEQRLLLVDTRATLLLDMIPKQTGTVAELHFHLPSERDKVVARQV
;
A
#
# COMPACT_ATOMS: atom_id res chain seq x y z
N MET A 1 34.44 44.32 -9.38
CA MET A 1 33.87 43.19 -10.16
C MET A 1 34.07 43.30 -11.68
N GLN A 2 33.60 44.36 -12.36
CA GLN A 2 33.57 44.43 -13.84
C GLN A 2 34.93 44.41 -14.54
N ARG A 3 35.98 44.95 -13.89
CA ARG A 3 37.37 44.83 -14.35
C ARG A 3 37.83 43.37 -14.40
N ILE A 4 37.60 42.63 -13.31
CA ILE A 4 37.93 41.19 -13.20
C ILE A 4 37.19 40.40 -14.29
N TYR A 5 35.89 40.67 -14.45
CA TYR A 5 35.06 40.06 -15.48
C TYR A 5 35.64 40.22 -16.89
N SER A 6 36.01 41.46 -17.24
CA SER A 6 36.53 41.80 -18.57
C SER A 6 37.88 41.16 -18.84
N GLU A 7 38.73 41.08 -17.82
CA GLU A 7 40.04 40.44 -17.92
C GLU A 7 39.92 38.93 -18.14
N ILE A 8 39.07 38.27 -17.35
CA ILE A 8 38.81 36.83 -17.44
C ILE A 8 38.22 36.47 -18.81
N HIS A 9 37.26 37.23 -19.33
CA HIS A 9 36.59 36.91 -20.59
C HIS A 9 37.44 37.20 -21.84
N ARG A 10 38.41 38.11 -21.75
CA ARG A 10 39.35 38.38 -22.86
C ARG A 10 40.46 37.33 -22.99
N ARG A 11 40.75 36.57 -21.93
CA ARG A 11 41.79 35.52 -21.97
C ARG A 11 41.27 34.26 -22.67
N SER A 12 42.08 33.75 -23.62
CA SER A 12 41.84 32.52 -24.37
C SER A 12 42.51 31.28 -23.76
N THR A 13 43.52 31.46 -22.91
CA THR A 13 44.23 30.37 -22.22
C THR A 13 43.74 30.21 -20.78
N PRO A 14 43.61 28.96 -20.28
CA PRO A 14 43.25 28.71 -18.89
C PRO A 14 44.33 29.22 -17.92
N LEU A 15 43.91 29.63 -16.73
CA LEU A 15 44.79 30.11 -15.66
C LEU A 15 45.52 28.93 -14.97
N SER A 16 46.64 29.19 -14.31
CA SER A 16 47.27 28.20 -13.41
C SER A 16 46.55 28.13 -12.05
N ASP A 17 46.75 27.04 -11.29
CA ASP A 17 46.13 26.84 -9.96
C ASP A 17 46.36 28.04 -9.02
N ASP A 18 47.59 28.55 -8.93
CA ASP A 18 47.92 29.69 -8.05
C ASP A 18 47.23 30.98 -8.50
N GLN A 19 47.11 31.20 -9.81
CA GLN A 19 46.39 32.36 -10.36
C GLN A 19 44.89 32.28 -10.05
N VAL A 20 44.30 31.09 -10.09
CA VAL A 20 42.89 30.88 -9.73
C VAL A 20 42.68 31.10 -8.23
N ARG A 21 43.59 30.65 -7.37
CA ARG A 21 43.51 30.88 -5.92
C ARG A 21 43.52 32.37 -5.57
N ASP A 22 44.47 33.12 -6.12
CA ASP A 22 44.58 34.56 -5.91
C ASP A 22 43.35 35.31 -6.42
N LEU A 23 42.88 34.93 -7.61
CA LEU A 23 41.66 35.47 -8.20
C LEU A 23 40.44 35.20 -7.31
N CYS A 24 40.28 33.98 -6.79
CA CYS A 24 39.20 33.62 -5.88
C CYS A 24 39.22 34.47 -4.60
N GLN A 25 40.40 34.74 -4.03
CA GLN A 25 40.54 35.64 -2.88
C GLN A 25 40.08 37.06 -3.21
N GLN A 26 40.50 37.62 -4.35
CA GLN A 26 40.08 38.94 -4.81
C GLN A 26 38.57 39.00 -5.08
N LEU A 27 38.03 37.97 -5.74
CA LEU A 27 36.61 37.83 -6.04
C LEU A 27 35.77 37.87 -4.75
N ASN A 28 36.22 37.14 -3.72
CA ASN A 28 35.57 37.06 -2.42
C ASN A 28 35.56 38.39 -1.64
N GLN A 29 36.45 39.33 -1.94
CA GLN A 29 36.46 40.69 -1.37
C GLN A 29 35.58 41.66 -2.16
N CYS A 30 35.26 41.34 -3.41
CA CYS A 30 34.54 42.20 -4.33
C CYS A 30 33.03 41.90 -4.43
N PHE A 31 32.49 40.93 -3.68
CA PHE A 31 31.07 40.61 -3.73
C PHE A 31 30.22 41.75 -3.13
N GLU A 32 29.30 42.25 -3.94
CA GLU A 32 28.38 43.33 -3.58
C GLU A 32 26.93 42.82 -3.62
N VAL A 33 26.07 43.43 -2.80
CA VAL A 33 24.61 43.20 -2.78
C VAL A 33 23.97 43.95 -3.96
N TYR A 34 24.44 43.65 -5.18
CA TYR A 34 23.96 44.24 -6.42
C TYR A 34 23.83 43.19 -7.53
N LEU A 35 22.69 43.15 -8.21
CA LEU A 35 22.33 42.08 -9.14
C LEU A 35 23.35 41.87 -10.28
N ALA A 36 23.82 42.97 -10.90
CA ALA A 36 24.80 42.88 -11.99
C ALA A 36 26.17 42.39 -11.48
N SER A 37 26.53 42.73 -10.24
CA SER A 37 27.76 42.24 -9.61
C SER A 37 27.68 40.72 -9.39
N ILE A 38 26.52 40.21 -8.93
CA ILE A 38 26.28 38.77 -8.81
C ILE A 38 26.37 38.07 -10.17
N PHE A 39 25.74 38.60 -11.22
CA PHE A 39 25.81 37.96 -12.54
C PHE A 39 27.22 37.93 -13.12
N ASN A 40 27.99 39.02 -12.99
CA ASN A 40 29.39 39.04 -13.40
C ASN A 40 30.20 38.00 -12.63
N ALA A 41 29.97 37.86 -11.33
CA ALA A 41 30.63 36.84 -10.51
C ALA A 41 30.24 35.41 -10.91
N MET A 42 28.96 35.16 -11.21
CA MET A 42 28.48 33.85 -11.70
C MET A 42 29.15 33.46 -13.02
N GLU A 43 29.34 34.41 -13.94
CA GLU A 43 30.03 34.14 -15.20
C GLU A 43 31.51 33.85 -15.02
N ILE A 44 32.21 34.59 -14.14
CA ILE A 44 33.60 34.30 -13.78
C ILE A 44 33.71 32.89 -13.19
N ILE A 45 32.89 32.56 -12.19
CA ILE A 45 32.88 31.24 -11.55
C ILE A 45 32.59 30.14 -12.56
N THR A 46 31.63 30.35 -13.46
CA THR A 46 31.29 29.39 -14.52
C THR A 46 32.51 29.11 -15.41
N LYS A 47 33.24 30.15 -15.81
CA LYS A 47 34.44 29.99 -16.64
C LYS A 47 35.54 29.25 -15.90
N LEU A 48 35.84 29.65 -14.65
CA LEU A 48 36.86 28.99 -13.83
C LEU A 48 36.57 27.50 -13.57
N LEU A 49 35.31 27.15 -13.29
CA LEU A 49 34.92 25.75 -13.14
C LEU A 49 35.01 24.97 -14.46
N THR A 50 34.75 25.61 -15.59
CA THR A 50 34.87 24.97 -16.91
C THR A 50 36.31 24.62 -17.24
N ASP A 51 37.25 25.48 -16.82
CA ASP A 51 38.68 25.29 -17.04
C ASP A 51 39.27 24.17 -16.14
N ARG A 52 38.54 23.73 -15.09
CA ARG A 52 38.90 22.63 -14.16
C ARG A 52 40.21 22.84 -13.41
N VAL A 53 40.46 24.08 -13.00
CA VAL A 53 41.67 24.50 -12.27
C VAL A 53 41.27 24.99 -10.88
N ALA A 54 41.98 24.57 -9.84
CA ALA A 54 41.71 24.89 -8.42
C ALA A 54 40.20 24.86 -8.03
N THR A 55 39.53 23.75 -8.34
CA THR A 55 38.06 23.64 -8.30
C THR A 55 37.48 23.81 -6.90
N ASP A 56 38.18 23.38 -5.85
CA ASP A 56 37.76 23.55 -4.46
C ASP A 56 37.67 25.02 -4.04
N GLU A 57 38.66 25.85 -4.42
CA GLU A 57 38.68 27.27 -4.10
C GLU A 57 37.61 28.05 -4.88
N VAL A 58 37.36 27.66 -6.12
CA VAL A 58 36.26 28.22 -6.92
C VAL A 58 34.90 27.86 -6.32
N VAL A 59 34.73 26.62 -5.83
CA VAL A 59 33.51 26.16 -5.14
C VAL A 59 33.29 26.92 -3.82
N LEU A 60 34.33 27.16 -3.03
CA LEU A 60 34.23 27.95 -1.80
C LEU A 60 33.80 29.39 -2.09
N SER A 61 34.38 29.99 -3.14
CA SER A 61 34.03 31.34 -3.59
C SER A 61 32.59 31.41 -4.09
N TYR A 62 32.13 30.39 -4.82
CA TYR A 62 30.74 30.26 -5.23
C TYR A 62 29.79 30.13 -4.04
N ARG A 63 30.13 29.32 -3.04
CA ARG A 63 29.32 29.21 -1.82
C ARG A 63 29.19 30.55 -1.10
N LYS A 64 30.28 31.32 -1.03
CA LYS A 64 30.26 32.68 -0.47
C LYS A 64 29.38 33.60 -1.31
N LEU A 65 29.44 33.55 -2.64
CA LEU A 65 28.55 34.33 -3.50
C LEU A 65 27.06 34.03 -3.23
N LEU A 66 26.71 32.76 -3.05
CA LEU A 66 25.32 32.34 -2.80
C LEU A 66 24.72 32.93 -1.52
N SER A 67 25.51 33.31 -0.51
CA SER A 67 24.96 33.98 0.68
C SER A 67 24.49 35.41 0.43
N TYR A 68 24.90 36.03 -0.67
CA TYR A 68 24.45 37.38 -1.07
C TYR A 68 23.20 37.35 -1.94
N VAL A 69 22.91 36.21 -2.58
CA VAL A 69 21.81 36.07 -3.55
C VAL A 69 20.46 36.41 -2.93
N SER A 70 20.15 35.94 -1.71
CA SER A 70 18.86 36.17 -1.07
C SER A 70 18.53 37.64 -0.86
N ASN A 71 19.54 38.51 -0.78
CA ASN A 71 19.39 39.93 -0.49
C ASN A 71 19.19 40.80 -1.74
N VAL A 72 19.37 40.22 -2.94
CA VAL A 72 19.23 40.93 -4.21
C VAL A 72 18.18 40.31 -5.13
N LEU A 73 17.37 39.38 -4.63
CA LEU A 73 16.39 38.70 -5.45
C LEU A 73 15.32 39.67 -5.95
N ASP A 74 15.17 39.71 -7.27
CA ASP A 74 14.11 40.42 -7.96
C ASP A 74 13.39 39.49 -8.94
N LYS A 75 12.10 39.75 -9.20
CA LYS A 75 11.21 38.91 -10.00
C LYS A 75 11.81 38.65 -11.39
N ASP A 76 12.27 39.69 -12.07
CA ASP A 76 12.76 39.63 -13.46
C ASP A 76 14.13 38.92 -13.60
N SER A 77 14.79 38.63 -12.47
CA SER A 77 16.12 38.05 -12.43
C SER A 77 16.13 36.55 -12.12
N CYS A 78 15.00 36.00 -11.67
CA CYS A 78 14.88 34.65 -11.13
C CYS A 78 15.26 33.57 -12.15
N GLY A 79 14.77 33.68 -13.39
CA GLY A 79 15.07 32.73 -14.46
C GLY A 79 16.57 32.69 -14.80
N LYS A 80 17.20 33.87 -14.92
CA LYS A 80 18.64 34.00 -15.21
C LYS A 80 19.48 33.43 -14.07
N LEU A 81 19.09 33.68 -12.83
CA LEU A 81 19.78 33.16 -11.65
C LEU A 81 19.67 31.63 -11.58
N ALA A 82 18.46 31.08 -11.78
CA ALA A 82 18.24 29.63 -11.87
C ALA A 82 19.07 28.96 -12.97
N TYR A 83 19.23 29.62 -14.12
CA TYR A 83 20.09 29.14 -15.21
C TYR A 83 21.55 28.97 -14.76
N TYR A 84 22.16 29.97 -14.10
CA TYR A 84 23.52 29.84 -13.59
C TYR A 84 23.63 28.78 -12.49
N LEU A 85 22.68 28.73 -11.56
CA LEU A 85 22.64 27.69 -10.52
C LEU A 85 22.66 26.29 -11.15
N ARG A 86 21.87 26.07 -12.22
CA ARG A 86 21.86 24.81 -12.98
C ARG A 86 23.19 24.56 -13.68
N LYS A 87 23.71 25.55 -14.40
CA LYS A 87 24.92 25.41 -15.23
C LYS A 87 26.14 25.10 -14.38
N ILE A 88 26.37 25.88 -13.31
CA ILE A 88 27.46 25.69 -12.36
C ILE A 88 27.36 24.32 -11.68
N SER A 89 26.14 23.92 -11.29
CA SER A 89 25.88 22.58 -10.73
C SER A 89 26.23 21.44 -11.68
N SER A 90 25.92 21.58 -12.98
CA SER A 90 26.26 20.58 -14.00
C SER A 90 27.77 20.43 -14.18
N ILE A 91 28.49 21.54 -14.32
CA ILE A 91 29.95 21.54 -14.49
C ILE A 91 30.61 20.87 -13.28
N ALA A 92 30.17 21.23 -12.07
CA ALA A 92 30.69 20.67 -10.84
C ALA A 92 30.39 19.16 -10.68
N LEU A 93 29.24 18.68 -11.16
CA LEU A 93 28.91 17.24 -11.15
C LEU A 93 29.78 16.42 -12.11
N GLU A 94 30.13 16.99 -13.27
CA GLU A 94 30.94 16.34 -14.30
C GLU A 94 32.40 16.16 -13.88
N ASP A 95 32.93 17.08 -13.06
CA ASP A 95 34.33 17.06 -12.63
C ASP A 95 34.62 15.95 -11.60
N GLY A 96 33.62 15.49 -10.85
CA GLY A 96 33.70 14.32 -9.96
C GLY A 96 34.63 14.46 -8.74
N SER A 97 35.47 15.49 -8.69
CA SER A 97 36.43 15.83 -7.64
C SER A 97 35.79 16.57 -6.45
N ILE A 98 34.65 17.24 -6.69
CA ILE A 98 34.01 18.15 -5.74
C ILE A 98 33.26 17.38 -4.66
N SER A 99 33.51 17.74 -3.39
CA SER A 99 32.83 17.13 -2.24
C SER A 99 31.30 17.28 -2.35
N PRO A 100 30.54 16.17 -2.36
CA PRO A 100 29.09 16.23 -2.44
C PRO A 100 28.44 16.84 -1.20
N GLU A 101 29.14 16.95 -0.07
CA GLU A 101 28.59 17.43 1.20
C GLU A 101 28.55 18.98 1.32
N SER A 102 29.37 19.72 0.58
CA SER A 102 29.52 21.18 0.74
C SER A 102 28.78 22.04 -0.30
N PHE A 103 28.58 21.51 -1.51
CA PHE A 103 28.06 22.24 -2.67
C PHE A 103 26.52 22.31 -2.79
N PRO A 104 25.76 21.20 -2.72
CA PRO A 104 24.33 21.20 -3.08
C PRO A 104 23.45 21.95 -2.07
N ILE A 105 23.83 22.03 -0.80
CA ILE A 105 23.01 22.65 0.26
C ILE A 105 22.78 24.15 0.00
N ALA A 106 23.83 24.88 -0.37
CA ALA A 106 23.74 26.32 -0.60
C ALA A 106 22.89 26.63 -1.85
N VAL A 107 23.07 25.85 -2.93
CA VAL A 107 22.28 25.96 -4.16
C VAL A 107 20.80 25.67 -3.88
N MET A 108 20.51 24.60 -3.12
CA MET A 108 19.13 24.26 -2.74
C MET A 108 18.44 25.35 -1.94
N LYS A 109 19.13 25.98 -0.98
CA LYS A 109 18.57 27.10 -0.21
C LYS A 109 18.20 28.26 -1.12
N CYS A 110 19.06 28.61 -2.07
CA CYS A 110 18.77 29.66 -3.04
C CYS A 110 17.55 29.30 -3.91
N ILE A 111 17.47 28.06 -4.41
CA ILE A 111 16.30 27.60 -5.18
C ILE A 111 15.04 27.65 -4.33
N LEU A 112 15.07 27.19 -3.08
CA LEU A 112 13.94 27.27 -2.16
C LEU A 112 13.46 28.70 -1.98
N VAL A 113 14.37 29.65 -1.73
CA VAL A 113 14.02 31.06 -1.59
C VAL A 113 13.40 31.60 -2.88
N LEU A 114 13.99 31.30 -4.05
CA LEU A 114 13.41 31.67 -5.35
C LEU A 114 11.96 31.18 -5.48
N MET A 115 11.68 29.94 -5.07
CA MET A 115 10.35 29.33 -5.15
C MET A 115 9.35 29.87 -4.12
N TYR A 116 9.81 30.32 -2.95
CA TYR A 116 8.96 30.87 -1.88
C TYR A 116 8.66 32.35 -2.05
N SER A 117 9.69 33.13 -2.40
CA SER A 117 9.60 34.59 -2.49
C SER A 117 8.82 35.06 -3.71
N PHE A 118 8.77 34.26 -4.78
CA PHE A 118 8.10 34.63 -6.02
C PHE A 118 7.18 33.50 -6.49
N PRO A 119 5.84 33.66 -6.38
CA PRO A 119 4.92 32.76 -7.04
C PRO A 119 5.07 32.96 -8.56
N ILE A 120 5.87 32.09 -9.19
CA ILE A 120 6.20 32.19 -10.60
C ILE A 120 4.93 31.98 -11.42
N THR A 121 4.46 33.05 -12.05
CA THR A 121 3.26 33.08 -12.89
C THR A 121 3.60 32.85 -14.36
N ASP A 122 4.84 33.14 -14.78
CA ASP A 122 5.34 32.84 -16.12
C ASP A 122 5.88 31.41 -16.26
N PHE A 123 5.50 30.73 -17.33
CA PHE A 123 5.94 29.36 -17.60
C PHE A 123 7.43 29.26 -17.95
N SER A 124 7.99 30.25 -18.66
CA SER A 124 9.37 30.17 -19.17
C SER A 124 10.39 30.25 -18.04
N GLU A 125 10.21 31.17 -17.10
CA GLU A 125 11.03 31.27 -15.89
C GLU A 125 10.92 30.03 -15.01
N ARG A 126 9.71 29.49 -14.88
CA ARG A 126 9.43 28.32 -14.06
C ARG A 126 10.17 27.08 -14.54
N LYS A 127 10.18 26.87 -15.86
CA LYS A 127 10.92 25.80 -16.51
C LYS A 127 12.41 25.85 -16.14
N LEU A 128 13.02 27.03 -16.09
CA LEU A 128 14.42 27.21 -15.70
C LEU A 128 14.65 26.85 -14.22
N ILE A 129 13.74 27.25 -13.34
CA ILE A 129 13.80 26.93 -11.91
C ILE A 129 13.65 25.42 -11.68
N LEU A 130 12.71 24.74 -12.33
CA LEU A 130 12.61 23.28 -12.21
C LEU A 130 13.79 22.54 -12.82
N GLN A 131 14.38 23.07 -13.89
CA GLN A 131 15.63 22.53 -14.42
C GLN A 131 16.78 22.68 -13.42
N ALA A 132 16.85 23.79 -12.67
CA ALA A 132 17.80 23.96 -11.57
C ALA A 132 17.53 23.00 -10.41
N VAL A 133 16.26 22.78 -10.03
CA VAL A 133 15.85 21.76 -9.05
C VAL A 133 16.38 20.40 -9.48
N ARG A 134 16.10 19.97 -10.72
CA ARG A 134 16.54 18.67 -11.25
C ARG A 134 18.06 18.51 -11.24
N GLY A 135 18.79 19.52 -11.70
CA GLY A 135 20.26 19.52 -11.65
C GLY A 135 20.80 19.43 -10.22
N THR A 136 20.08 19.98 -9.24
CA THR A 136 20.46 19.85 -7.83
C THR A 136 20.16 18.46 -7.26
N LEU A 137 19.07 17.82 -7.70
CA LEU A 137 18.74 16.44 -7.29
C LEU A 137 19.78 15.43 -7.79
N GLU A 138 20.44 15.66 -8.92
CA GLU A 138 21.49 14.78 -9.45
C GLU A 138 22.64 14.53 -8.46
N TRP A 139 22.97 15.50 -7.61
CA TRP A 139 23.95 15.33 -6.52
C TRP A 139 23.58 14.21 -5.56
N CYS A 140 22.29 13.92 -5.39
CA CYS A 140 21.82 12.85 -4.51
C CYS A 140 22.20 11.46 -5.02
N ARG A 141 22.49 11.30 -6.33
CA ARG A 141 23.05 10.05 -6.86
C ARG A 141 24.46 9.78 -6.34
N LYS A 142 25.21 10.85 -6.01
CA LYS A 142 26.61 10.76 -5.55
C LYS A 142 26.73 10.55 -4.04
N SER A 143 25.74 10.97 -3.25
CA SER A 143 25.74 10.78 -1.79
C SER A 143 24.33 10.64 -1.19
N GLN A 144 24.06 9.48 -0.58
CA GLN A 144 22.79 9.24 0.12
C GLN A 144 22.60 10.10 1.38
N LYS A 145 23.69 10.61 1.98
CA LYS A 145 23.63 11.47 3.19
C LYS A 145 22.92 12.79 2.91
N LEU A 146 22.96 13.27 1.66
CA LEU A 146 22.30 14.49 1.22
C LEU A 146 20.79 14.43 1.39
N TYR A 147 20.18 13.25 1.25
CA TYR A 147 18.75 13.07 1.47
C TYR A 147 18.31 13.55 2.87
N LYS A 148 19.11 13.24 3.90
CA LYS A 148 18.79 13.58 5.30
C LYS A 148 19.23 15.00 5.68
N GLN A 149 20.33 15.48 5.12
CA GLN A 149 20.93 16.77 5.50
C GLN A 149 20.33 17.96 4.76
N CYS A 150 19.78 17.77 3.55
CA CYS A 150 19.51 18.88 2.64
C CYS A 150 18.04 19.33 2.57
N GLY A 151 17.11 18.74 3.34
CA GLY A 151 15.69 19.13 3.27
C GLY A 151 15.05 18.93 1.89
N ILE A 152 15.54 17.94 1.11
CA ILE A 152 15.08 17.62 -0.26
C ILE A 152 13.57 17.40 -0.32
N GLY A 153 13.00 16.77 0.72
CA GLY A 153 11.55 16.62 0.81
C GLY A 153 10.81 17.96 0.81
N THR A 154 11.35 18.99 1.47
CA THR A 154 10.78 20.35 1.46
C THR A 154 10.93 20.98 0.08
N LEU A 155 12.11 20.89 -0.55
CA LEU A 155 12.31 21.39 -1.92
C LEU A 155 11.32 20.76 -2.91
N LEU A 156 11.16 19.44 -2.86
CA LEU A 156 10.25 18.73 -3.74
C LEU A 156 8.79 19.09 -3.46
N ARG A 157 8.37 19.21 -2.20
CA ARG A 157 7.02 19.66 -1.85
C ARG A 157 6.77 21.09 -2.33
N SER A 158 7.72 22.00 -2.18
CA SER A 158 7.63 23.37 -2.67
C SER A 158 7.55 23.41 -4.20
N ALA A 159 8.37 22.60 -4.89
CA ALA A 159 8.32 22.42 -6.34
C ALA A 159 6.97 21.92 -6.85
N LEU A 160 6.38 20.94 -6.16
CA LEU A 160 5.05 20.45 -6.47
C LEU A 160 3.98 21.49 -6.12
N ASN A 161 4.13 22.24 -5.03
CA ASN A 161 3.16 23.25 -4.55
C ASN A 161 3.12 24.50 -5.41
N SER A 162 4.24 24.93 -5.98
CA SER A 162 4.30 26.13 -6.82
C SER A 162 3.41 26.05 -8.05
N THR A 163 2.99 24.84 -8.45
CA THR A 163 2.04 24.66 -9.55
C THR A 163 0.63 25.15 -9.25
N LYS A 164 0.22 25.21 -7.98
CA LYS A 164 -1.21 25.28 -7.60
C LYS A 164 -1.96 26.48 -8.20
N HIS A 165 -1.27 27.58 -8.47
CA HIS A 165 -1.87 28.82 -8.97
C HIS A 165 -1.91 28.92 -10.50
N LEU A 166 -1.37 27.93 -11.22
CA LEU A 166 -1.29 27.93 -12.68
C LEU A 166 -2.55 27.32 -13.31
N GLN A 167 -3.06 28.01 -14.32
CA GLN A 167 -4.32 27.69 -15.01
C GLN A 167 -4.18 26.67 -16.14
N ASP A 168 -3.00 26.51 -16.77
CA ASP A 168 -2.80 25.53 -17.86
C ASP A 168 -2.50 24.14 -17.29
N ASP A 169 -3.55 23.33 -17.14
CA ASP A 169 -3.45 22.00 -16.52
C ASP A 169 -2.56 21.02 -17.30
N VAL A 170 -2.54 21.09 -18.64
CA VAL A 170 -1.71 20.20 -19.48
C VAL A 170 -0.23 20.51 -19.32
N ILE A 171 0.14 21.78 -19.48
CA ILE A 171 1.54 22.20 -19.38
C ILE A 171 2.08 21.90 -17.99
N VAL A 172 1.29 22.19 -16.96
CA VAL A 172 1.66 21.95 -15.57
C VAL A 172 1.81 20.46 -15.28
N ALA A 173 0.87 19.63 -15.74
CA ALA A 173 0.96 18.17 -15.57
C ALA A 173 2.19 17.60 -16.30
N ALA A 174 2.50 18.09 -17.50
CA ALA A 174 3.69 17.65 -18.25
C ALA A 174 4.99 17.99 -17.51
N GLU A 175 5.07 19.21 -16.97
CA GLU A 175 6.21 19.67 -16.20
C GLU A 175 6.38 18.88 -14.89
N GLN A 176 5.29 18.64 -14.15
CA GLN A 176 5.30 17.79 -12.96
C GLN A 176 5.69 16.35 -13.29
N THR A 177 5.25 15.82 -14.43
CA THR A 177 5.61 14.47 -14.91
C THR A 177 7.11 14.36 -15.10
N VAL A 178 7.74 15.34 -15.76
CA VAL A 178 9.19 15.37 -15.96
C VAL A 178 9.93 15.39 -14.62
N LEU A 179 9.51 16.22 -13.66
CA LEU A 179 10.10 16.25 -12.34
C LEU A 179 9.91 14.90 -11.61
N THR A 180 8.73 14.31 -11.68
CA THR A 180 8.40 13.06 -10.97
C THR A 180 9.21 11.88 -11.51
N HIS A 181 9.35 11.79 -12.84
CA HIS A 181 10.23 10.82 -13.48
C HIS A 181 11.71 11.04 -13.08
N HIS A 182 12.16 12.30 -12.99
CA HIS A 182 13.50 12.61 -12.52
C HIS A 182 13.74 12.18 -11.07
N ILE A 183 12.75 12.36 -10.18
CA ILE A 183 12.81 11.88 -8.79
C ILE A 183 12.95 10.36 -8.77
N LEU A 184 12.18 9.64 -9.59
CA LEU A 184 12.34 8.20 -9.75
C LEU A 184 13.75 7.84 -10.19
N ASP A 185 14.27 8.50 -11.24
CA ASP A 185 15.58 8.18 -11.81
C ASP A 185 16.76 8.51 -10.87
N VAL A 186 16.58 9.45 -9.94
CA VAL A 186 17.62 9.84 -8.96
C VAL A 186 17.58 8.98 -7.70
N PHE A 187 16.39 8.77 -7.13
CA PHE A 187 16.26 8.20 -5.78
C PHE A 187 15.82 6.75 -5.75
N TYR A 188 15.26 6.23 -6.86
CA TYR A 188 14.76 4.87 -6.84
C TYR A 188 15.91 3.87 -6.97
N ILE A 189 16.27 3.28 -5.82
CA ILE A 189 17.12 2.09 -5.73
C ILE A 189 16.21 0.97 -5.21
N PRO A 190 16.18 -0.22 -5.83
CA PRO A 190 15.39 -1.34 -5.32
C PRO A 190 15.85 -1.73 -3.90
N GLN A 191 15.16 -1.24 -2.85
CA GLN A 191 15.37 -1.66 -1.46
C GLN A 191 14.28 -2.62 -0.97
N PRO A 192 14.62 -3.81 -0.43
CA PRO A 192 13.67 -4.92 -0.37
C PRO A 192 12.53 -4.80 0.64
N THR A 193 12.55 -3.87 1.61
CA THR A 193 11.63 -4.01 2.76
C THR A 193 11.17 -2.73 3.47
N VAL A 194 11.63 -1.53 3.09
CA VAL A 194 11.22 -0.28 3.76
C VAL A 194 10.55 0.66 2.76
N ILE A 195 9.37 1.19 3.10
CA ILE A 195 8.72 2.25 2.33
C ILE A 195 9.69 3.44 2.31
N HIS A 196 10.35 3.65 1.18
CA HIS A 196 11.28 4.75 1.03
C HIS A 196 10.47 6.06 1.09
N PRO A 197 10.89 7.09 1.85
CA PRO A 197 10.16 8.37 1.90
C PRO A 197 10.02 9.05 0.53
N VAL A 198 10.96 8.73 -0.39
CA VAL A 198 10.73 8.38 -1.80
C VAL A 198 9.27 8.36 -2.29
N GLU A 199 8.66 7.22 -1.98
CA GLU A 199 7.34 6.79 -2.42
C GLU A 199 6.24 7.75 -1.99
N VAL A 200 6.35 8.36 -0.80
CA VAL A 200 5.35 9.33 -0.32
C VAL A 200 5.35 10.58 -1.20
N LEU A 201 6.52 11.09 -1.56
CA LEU A 201 6.65 12.23 -2.46
C LEU A 201 6.16 11.89 -3.88
N LEU A 202 6.46 10.68 -4.37
CA LEU A 202 5.98 10.21 -5.66
C LEU A 202 4.45 10.09 -5.69
N ARG A 203 3.84 9.52 -4.64
CA ARG A 203 2.38 9.44 -4.52
C ARG A 203 1.75 10.83 -4.56
N LEU A 204 2.26 11.78 -3.77
CA LEU A 204 1.79 13.17 -3.77
C LEU A 204 1.93 13.84 -5.15
N ALA A 205 3.02 13.56 -5.86
CA ALA A 205 3.25 14.12 -7.19
C ALA A 205 2.26 13.56 -8.22
N TYR A 206 2.10 12.23 -8.28
CA TYR A 206 1.14 11.58 -9.18
C TYR A 206 -0.31 11.96 -8.86
N GLU A 207 -0.67 12.08 -7.58
CA GLU A 207 -1.99 12.54 -7.16
C GLU A 207 -2.32 13.91 -7.79
N ARG A 208 -1.36 14.85 -7.77
CA ARG A 208 -1.55 16.19 -8.37
C ARG A 208 -1.59 16.17 -9.88
N ILE A 209 -0.74 15.35 -10.51
CA ILE A 209 -0.75 15.17 -11.96
C ILE A 209 -2.13 14.64 -12.38
N PHE A 210 -2.62 13.60 -11.72
CA PHE A 210 -3.91 13.00 -12.06
C PHE A 210 -5.09 13.91 -11.75
N ALA A 211 -5.08 14.65 -10.64
CA ALA A 211 -6.14 15.59 -10.31
C ALA A 211 -6.36 16.62 -11.44
N ARG A 212 -5.29 17.07 -12.09
CA ARG A 212 -5.36 17.99 -13.25
C ARG A 212 -5.73 17.30 -14.56
N LEU A 213 -5.20 16.10 -14.80
CA LEU A 213 -5.48 15.39 -16.06
C LEU A 213 -6.89 14.81 -16.12
N VAL A 214 -7.49 14.51 -14.96
CA VAL A 214 -8.85 13.97 -14.85
C VAL A 214 -9.93 15.05 -14.94
N THR A 215 -9.66 16.32 -14.64
CA THR A 215 -10.67 17.37 -14.86
C THR A 215 -10.94 17.59 -16.36
N GLU A 216 -9.94 17.38 -17.20
CA GLU A 216 -10.00 17.66 -18.65
C GLU A 216 -9.76 16.42 -19.55
N TRP A 217 -10.02 15.20 -19.07
CA TRP A 217 -9.72 13.95 -19.81
C TRP A 217 -10.45 13.82 -21.16
N SER A 218 -11.49 14.61 -21.40
CA SER A 218 -12.24 14.64 -22.66
C SER A 218 -11.44 15.28 -23.82
N THR A 219 -10.39 16.05 -23.52
CA THR A 219 -9.47 16.58 -24.53
C THR A 219 -8.44 15.51 -24.92
N VAL A 220 -8.05 15.47 -26.19
CA VAL A 220 -7.10 14.47 -26.72
C VAL A 220 -5.74 14.63 -26.05
N ARG A 221 -5.27 15.87 -25.90
CA ARG A 221 -3.96 16.19 -25.33
C ARG A 221 -3.83 15.80 -23.84
N CYS A 222 -4.86 16.04 -23.02
CA CYS A 222 -4.86 15.58 -21.62
C CYS A 222 -4.84 14.05 -21.54
N PHE A 223 -5.63 13.39 -22.38
CA PHE A 223 -5.71 11.93 -22.40
C PHE A 223 -4.39 11.28 -22.85
N GLU A 224 -3.77 11.81 -23.90
CA GLU A 224 -2.45 11.36 -24.37
C GLU A 224 -1.38 11.48 -23.27
N LEU A 225 -1.36 12.62 -22.56
CA LEU A 225 -0.45 12.85 -21.45
C LEU A 225 -0.72 11.90 -20.29
N LEU A 226 -1.99 11.66 -19.95
CA LEU A 226 -2.39 10.68 -18.92
C LEU A 226 -1.90 9.28 -19.26
N LEU A 227 -2.09 8.82 -20.51
CA LEU A 227 -1.60 7.53 -20.96
C LEU A 227 -0.07 7.48 -20.94
N TYR A 228 0.61 8.55 -21.35
CA TYR A 228 2.07 8.63 -21.30
C TYR A 228 2.61 8.48 -19.87
N VAL A 229 2.02 9.20 -18.91
CA VAL A 229 2.37 9.15 -17.48
C VAL A 229 2.21 7.72 -16.96
N LEU A 230 1.03 7.12 -17.14
CA LEU A 230 0.75 5.76 -16.68
C LEU A 230 1.67 4.73 -17.33
N TYR A 231 1.82 4.79 -18.64
CA TYR A 231 2.63 3.84 -19.40
C TYR A 231 4.09 3.89 -18.97
N SER A 232 4.66 5.09 -18.80
CA SER A 232 6.03 5.28 -18.32
C SER A 232 6.23 4.65 -16.95
N VAL A 233 5.34 4.93 -15.99
CA VAL A 233 5.42 4.37 -14.63
C VAL A 233 5.29 2.86 -14.63
N LEU A 234 4.33 2.31 -15.37
CA LEU A 234 4.03 0.90 -15.38
C LEU A 234 5.13 0.07 -16.06
N LYS A 235 5.83 0.62 -17.05
CA LYS A 235 6.97 -0.04 -17.70
C LYS A 235 8.28 0.05 -16.93
N ARG A 236 8.44 1.04 -16.04
CA ARG A 236 9.65 1.16 -15.22
C ARG A 236 9.82 -0.04 -14.29
N ASP A 237 11.06 -0.40 -14.00
CA ASP A 237 11.41 -1.47 -13.08
C ASP A 237 11.32 -1.00 -11.62
N ILE A 238 10.09 -0.67 -11.22
CA ILE A 238 9.74 -0.24 -9.86
C ILE A 238 8.85 -1.28 -9.18
N TYR A 239 8.75 -1.19 -7.84
CA TYR A 239 7.96 -2.12 -7.07
C TYR A 239 6.50 -2.18 -7.50
N THR A 240 5.95 -3.40 -7.53
CA THR A 240 4.56 -3.64 -7.90
C THR A 240 3.59 -2.89 -6.98
N HIS A 241 3.87 -2.78 -5.68
CA HIS A 241 2.99 -2.02 -4.77
C HIS A 241 2.94 -0.53 -5.10
N LEU A 242 4.07 0.06 -5.55
CA LEU A 242 4.10 1.46 -5.96
C LEU A 242 3.33 1.66 -7.27
N LYS A 243 3.52 0.77 -8.26
CA LYS A 243 2.73 0.79 -9.52
C LYS A 243 1.23 0.77 -9.23
N LEU A 244 0.78 -0.18 -8.41
CA LEU A 244 -0.63 -0.33 -8.07
C LEU A 244 -1.13 0.84 -7.21
N SER A 245 -0.30 1.39 -6.31
CA SER A 245 -0.67 2.59 -5.54
C SER A 245 -0.90 3.81 -6.45
N ILE A 246 -0.06 4.01 -7.47
CA ILE A 246 -0.23 5.10 -8.43
C ILE A 246 -1.50 4.90 -9.26
N VAL A 247 -1.76 3.67 -9.72
CA VAL A 247 -3.01 3.35 -10.45
C VAL A 247 -4.24 3.61 -9.58
N ARG A 248 -4.18 3.28 -8.28
CA ARG A 248 -5.26 3.56 -7.33
C ARG A 248 -5.50 5.05 -7.15
N LEU A 249 -4.46 5.88 -7.05
CA LEU A 249 -4.62 7.35 -6.99
C LEU A 249 -5.43 7.87 -8.19
N LEU A 250 -5.16 7.34 -9.38
CA LEU A 250 -5.94 7.71 -10.56
C LEU A 250 -7.38 7.18 -10.50
N ALA A 251 -7.56 5.93 -10.08
CA ALA A 251 -8.90 5.36 -9.91
C ALA A 251 -9.73 6.19 -8.90
N ASP A 252 -9.12 6.60 -7.79
CA ASP A 252 -9.74 7.42 -6.74
C ASP A 252 -10.09 8.82 -7.26
N ALA A 253 -9.25 9.41 -8.11
CA ALA A 253 -9.53 10.69 -8.76
C ALA A 253 -10.79 10.65 -9.66
N VAL A 254 -11.17 9.48 -10.19
CA VAL A 254 -12.45 9.26 -10.91
C VAL A 254 -13.54 8.62 -10.04
N GLY A 255 -13.36 8.64 -8.71
CA GLY A 255 -14.31 8.19 -7.70
C GLY A 255 -14.24 6.71 -7.34
N GLY A 256 -13.08 6.09 -7.53
CA GLY A 256 -12.67 4.82 -6.94
C GLY A 256 -12.97 3.58 -7.78
N GLY A 257 -12.09 2.58 -7.65
CA GLY A 257 -12.25 1.24 -8.22
C GLY A 257 -11.69 1.04 -9.63
N THR A 258 -11.27 -0.20 -9.88
CA THR A 258 -10.80 -0.72 -11.16
C THR A 258 -11.83 -0.50 -12.28
N ARG A 259 -13.14 -0.65 -12.01
CA ARG A 259 -14.16 -0.39 -13.03
C ARG A 259 -14.13 1.04 -13.56
N ARG A 260 -14.05 2.03 -12.66
CA ARG A 260 -14.03 3.44 -13.06
C ARG A 260 -12.74 3.80 -13.77
N PHE A 261 -11.63 3.24 -13.32
CA PHE A 261 -10.36 3.31 -14.03
C PHE A 261 -10.44 2.75 -15.47
N VAL A 262 -11.01 1.55 -15.67
CA VAL A 262 -11.21 0.98 -17.02
C VAL A 262 -12.06 1.90 -17.89
N ARG A 263 -13.14 2.46 -17.33
CA ARG A 263 -14.01 3.42 -18.04
C ARG A 263 -13.29 4.69 -18.46
N LEU A 264 -12.46 5.25 -17.58
CA LEU A 264 -11.63 6.41 -17.89
C LEU A 264 -10.69 6.12 -19.07
N LEU A 265 -10.11 4.94 -19.14
CA LEU A 265 -9.20 4.57 -20.22
C LEU A 265 -9.91 4.23 -21.54
N CYS A 266 -11.18 3.86 -21.49
CA CYS A 266 -11.91 3.32 -22.65
C CYS A 266 -12.90 4.32 -23.24
N VAL A 267 -12.45 5.55 -23.50
CA VAL A 267 -13.27 6.64 -24.03
C VAL A 267 -13.38 6.53 -25.56
N ALA A 268 -14.60 6.41 -26.08
CA ALA A 268 -14.88 6.20 -27.50
C ALA A 268 -14.10 7.12 -28.46
N LYS A 269 -14.00 8.41 -28.11
CA LYS A 269 -13.32 9.42 -28.92
C LYS A 269 -11.83 9.13 -29.10
N HIS A 270 -11.17 8.61 -28.06
CA HIS A 270 -9.72 8.41 -28.03
C HIS A 270 -9.30 7.00 -28.47
N LEU A 271 -10.21 6.04 -28.42
CA LEU A 271 -9.96 4.65 -28.85
C LEU A 271 -10.00 4.44 -30.38
N ARG A 272 -10.34 5.48 -31.16
CA ARG A 272 -10.31 5.43 -32.63
C ARG A 272 -8.89 5.48 -33.20
N ASP A 273 -7.94 5.98 -32.42
CA ASP A 273 -6.52 5.98 -32.75
C ASP A 273 -5.90 4.63 -32.34
N GLU A 274 -5.32 3.91 -33.31
CA GLU A 274 -4.73 2.59 -33.09
C GLU A 274 -3.56 2.62 -32.10
N VAL A 275 -2.75 3.68 -32.08
CA VAL A 275 -1.61 3.85 -31.18
C VAL A 275 -2.10 4.06 -29.75
N LEU A 276 -3.12 4.90 -29.56
CA LEU A 276 -3.72 5.12 -28.24
C LEU A 276 -4.43 3.87 -27.74
N LEU A 277 -5.17 3.18 -28.60
CA LEU A 277 -5.80 1.91 -28.28
C LEU A 277 -4.77 0.86 -27.84
N HIS A 278 -3.64 0.73 -28.55
CA HIS A 278 -2.56 -0.17 -28.17
C HIS A 278 -1.94 0.18 -26.81
N LYS A 279 -1.74 1.47 -26.52
CA LYS A 279 -1.27 1.94 -25.21
C LYS A 279 -2.28 1.61 -24.10
N VAL A 280 -3.57 1.83 -24.33
CA VAL A 280 -4.64 1.47 -23.38
C VAL A 280 -4.65 -0.02 -23.09
N LYS A 281 -4.61 -0.87 -24.13
CA LYS A 281 -4.54 -2.33 -24.00
C LYS A 281 -3.31 -2.76 -23.20
N THR A 282 -2.16 -2.15 -23.44
CA THR A 282 -0.92 -2.43 -22.70
C THR A 282 -1.03 -2.03 -21.22
N ILE A 283 -1.54 -0.82 -20.94
CA ILE A 283 -1.75 -0.33 -19.57
C ILE A 283 -2.70 -1.28 -18.81
N LEU A 284 -3.85 -1.61 -19.40
CA LEU A 284 -4.81 -2.54 -18.80
C LEU A 284 -4.19 -3.91 -18.55
N THR A 285 -3.42 -4.43 -19.51
CA THR A 285 -2.71 -5.71 -19.36
C THR A 285 -1.78 -5.70 -18.15
N ILE A 286 -0.93 -4.66 -18.04
CA ILE A 286 0.04 -4.56 -16.94
C ILE A 286 -0.68 -4.39 -15.60
N VAL A 287 -1.71 -3.53 -15.54
CA VAL A 287 -2.48 -3.28 -14.31
C VAL A 287 -3.20 -4.54 -13.86
N LEU A 288 -3.97 -5.19 -14.74
CA LEU A 288 -4.70 -6.41 -14.40
C LEU A 288 -3.75 -7.54 -14.03
N ALA A 289 -2.63 -7.68 -14.74
CA ALA A 289 -1.62 -8.69 -14.43
C ALA A 289 -1.05 -8.47 -13.02
N HIS A 290 -0.61 -7.26 -12.68
CA HIS A 290 -0.08 -6.97 -11.34
C HIS A 290 -1.14 -7.09 -10.24
N SER A 291 -2.37 -6.59 -10.49
CA SER A 291 -3.48 -6.64 -9.53
C SER A 291 -3.93 -8.06 -9.22
N LEU A 292 -3.91 -8.96 -10.19
CA LEU A 292 -4.27 -10.37 -9.98
C LEU A 292 -3.10 -11.20 -9.46
N PHE A 293 -1.88 -10.95 -9.95
CA PHE A 293 -0.70 -11.74 -9.57
C PHE A 293 -0.35 -11.58 -8.08
N ARG A 294 -0.76 -10.49 -7.42
CA ARG A 294 -0.65 -10.35 -5.95
C ARG A 294 -1.40 -11.45 -5.19
N TYR A 295 -2.38 -12.09 -5.82
CA TYR A 295 -3.16 -13.20 -5.27
C TYR A 295 -2.71 -14.56 -5.79
N GLU A 296 -1.74 -14.62 -6.69
CA GLU A 296 -1.09 -15.87 -7.06
C GLU A 296 -0.20 -16.37 -5.92
N PRO A 297 0.02 -17.68 -5.81
CA PRO A 297 1.00 -18.25 -4.89
C PRO A 297 2.38 -17.64 -5.12
N ILE A 298 3.27 -17.73 -4.14
CA ILE A 298 4.66 -17.27 -4.29
C ILE A 298 5.31 -18.06 -5.43
N LYS A 299 5.39 -17.45 -6.61
CA LYS A 299 5.87 -18.07 -7.85
C LYS A 299 7.00 -17.23 -8.46
N ARG A 300 7.96 -17.93 -9.06
CA ARG A 300 9.13 -17.37 -9.77
C ARG A 300 8.71 -16.42 -10.91
N ALA A 301 9.60 -15.52 -11.30
CA ALA A 301 9.38 -14.51 -12.34
C ALA A 301 8.92 -15.06 -13.71
N CYS A 302 9.30 -16.29 -14.08
CA CYS A 302 8.85 -16.94 -15.32
C CYS A 302 7.32 -17.15 -15.36
N HIS A 303 6.69 -17.40 -14.22
CA HIS A 303 5.24 -17.57 -14.13
C HIS A 303 4.51 -16.25 -14.35
N PHE A 304 5.10 -15.11 -13.95
CA PHE A 304 4.52 -13.80 -14.21
C PHE A 304 4.49 -13.47 -15.71
N ARG A 305 5.53 -13.84 -16.49
CA ARG A 305 5.54 -13.61 -17.94
C ARG A 305 4.45 -14.42 -18.65
N ALA A 306 4.28 -15.70 -18.30
CA ALA A 306 3.21 -16.52 -18.85
C ALA A 306 1.81 -15.99 -18.45
N PHE A 307 1.68 -15.54 -17.20
CA PHE A 307 0.47 -14.91 -16.69
C PHE A 307 0.14 -13.62 -17.47
N LEU A 308 1.12 -12.76 -17.67
CA LEU A 308 0.98 -11.50 -18.40
C LEU A 308 0.52 -11.74 -19.85
N LYS A 309 1.10 -12.73 -20.55
CA LYS A 309 0.68 -13.12 -21.91
C LYS A 309 -0.79 -13.59 -21.95
N THR A 310 -1.23 -14.29 -20.90
CA THR A 310 -2.62 -14.76 -20.79
C THR A 310 -3.59 -13.60 -20.62
N ILE A 311 -3.24 -12.62 -19.77
CA ILE A 311 -4.02 -11.40 -19.57
C ILE A 311 -4.02 -10.54 -20.84
N GLU A 312 -2.89 -10.44 -21.52
CA GLU A 312 -2.73 -9.71 -22.77
C GLU A 312 -3.67 -10.24 -23.85
N GLN A 313 -3.68 -11.56 -24.06
CA GLN A 313 -4.60 -12.20 -24.99
C GLN A 313 -6.07 -11.90 -24.63
N MET A 314 -6.41 -12.02 -23.35
CA MET A 314 -7.76 -11.71 -22.86
C MET A 314 -8.18 -10.25 -23.15
N VAL A 315 -7.28 -9.29 -22.98
CA VAL A 315 -7.54 -7.86 -23.24
C VAL A 315 -7.59 -7.55 -24.73
N ASN A 316 -6.77 -8.22 -25.54
CA ASN A 316 -6.69 -7.98 -26.98
C ASN A 316 -7.93 -8.47 -27.73
N ASP A 317 -8.52 -9.58 -27.28
CA ASP A 317 -9.68 -10.25 -27.89
C ASP A 317 -11.03 -9.57 -27.57
N VAL A 318 -11.04 -8.51 -26.75
CA VAL A 318 -12.26 -7.83 -26.28
C VAL A 318 -12.40 -6.44 -26.90
N ASP A 319 -13.63 -6.09 -27.29
CA ASP A 319 -13.98 -4.71 -27.59
C ASP A 319 -14.07 -3.91 -26.28
N LEU A 320 -12.99 -3.18 -25.98
CA LEU A 320 -12.86 -2.37 -24.78
C LEU A 320 -13.93 -1.28 -24.66
N LEU A 321 -14.42 -0.75 -25.79
CA LEU A 321 -15.44 0.28 -25.78
C LEU A 321 -16.81 -0.32 -25.38
N ALA A 322 -17.16 -1.45 -25.98
CA ALA A 322 -18.38 -2.18 -25.61
C ALA A 322 -18.35 -2.59 -24.13
N LEU A 323 -17.20 -3.08 -23.66
CA LEU A 323 -16.98 -3.49 -22.28
C LEU A 323 -17.09 -2.34 -21.27
N ALA A 324 -16.48 -1.18 -21.56
CA ALA A 324 -16.51 -0.03 -20.65
C ALA A 324 -17.92 0.54 -20.47
N ASN A 325 -18.71 0.52 -21.54
CA ASN A 325 -20.09 0.99 -21.55
C ASN A 325 -21.06 -0.04 -20.94
N ALA A 326 -20.72 -1.33 -20.98
CA ALA A 326 -21.53 -2.39 -20.38
C ALA A 326 -21.59 -2.25 -18.84
N LYS A 327 -22.71 -1.76 -18.31
CA LYS A 327 -22.99 -1.85 -16.87
C LYS A 327 -23.16 -3.31 -16.44
N PHE A 328 -23.78 -4.12 -17.30
CA PHE A 328 -23.87 -5.57 -17.15
C PHE A 328 -23.53 -6.26 -18.48
N LEU A 329 -22.95 -7.45 -18.39
CA LEU A 329 -22.55 -8.29 -19.53
C LEU A 329 -23.67 -8.45 -20.59
N CYS A 330 -24.92 -8.57 -20.14
CA CYS A 330 -26.05 -8.94 -21.01
C CYS A 330 -26.71 -7.78 -21.77
N PHE A 331 -26.39 -6.51 -21.50
CA PHE A 331 -27.16 -5.40 -22.09
C PHE A 331 -26.53 -4.80 -23.36
N ASN A 332 -25.22 -4.93 -23.57
CA ASN A 332 -24.54 -4.18 -24.62
C ASN A 332 -23.79 -5.03 -25.65
N ILE A 333 -23.65 -6.34 -25.43
CA ILE A 333 -22.94 -7.24 -26.36
C ILE A 333 -23.95 -8.29 -26.85
N PRO A 334 -24.24 -8.37 -28.16
CA PRO A 334 -25.10 -9.41 -28.72
C PRO A 334 -24.55 -10.80 -28.39
N ASP A 335 -25.43 -11.75 -28.05
CA ASP A 335 -25.03 -13.12 -27.66
C ASP A 335 -24.16 -13.83 -28.71
N ALA A 336 -24.35 -13.52 -29.99
CA ALA A 336 -23.53 -14.05 -31.08
C ALA A 336 -22.07 -13.53 -31.09
N LYS A 337 -21.83 -12.33 -30.55
CA LYS A 337 -20.50 -11.70 -30.49
C LYS A 337 -19.82 -11.86 -29.13
N LEU A 338 -20.55 -12.35 -28.14
CA LEU A 338 -20.02 -12.55 -26.81
C LEU A 338 -18.99 -13.68 -26.81
N THR A 339 -17.84 -13.44 -26.21
CA THR A 339 -16.78 -14.44 -26.03
C THR A 339 -16.49 -14.67 -24.55
N ILE A 340 -15.80 -15.77 -24.22
CA ILE A 340 -15.38 -16.04 -22.85
C ILE A 340 -14.48 -14.93 -22.30
N GLN A 341 -13.66 -14.29 -23.13
CA GLN A 341 -12.80 -13.18 -22.73
C GLN A 341 -13.62 -12.00 -22.22
N HIS A 342 -14.76 -11.67 -22.85
CA HIS A 342 -15.65 -10.59 -22.36
C HIS A 342 -16.14 -10.89 -20.94
N VAL A 343 -16.61 -12.12 -20.70
CA VAL A 343 -17.07 -12.56 -19.38
C VAL A 343 -15.93 -12.49 -18.35
N CYS A 344 -14.75 -12.99 -18.73
CA CYS A 344 -13.55 -12.99 -17.88
C CYS A 344 -13.12 -11.57 -17.49
N VAL A 345 -13.05 -10.62 -18.43
CA VAL A 345 -12.62 -9.25 -18.11
C VAL A 345 -13.62 -8.57 -17.18
N VAL A 346 -14.94 -8.68 -17.44
CA VAL A 346 -15.93 -8.09 -16.53
C VAL A 346 -15.79 -8.69 -15.14
N LEU A 347 -15.72 -10.03 -15.05
CA LEU A 347 -15.60 -10.70 -13.76
C LEU A 347 -14.34 -10.27 -13.00
N VAL A 348 -13.19 -10.19 -13.66
CA VAL A 348 -11.93 -9.71 -13.09
C VAL A 348 -12.06 -8.28 -12.56
N VAL A 349 -12.56 -7.36 -13.39
CA VAL A 349 -12.66 -5.95 -13.03
C VAL A 349 -13.55 -5.77 -11.81
N ARG A 350 -14.69 -6.47 -11.76
CA ARG A 350 -15.62 -6.41 -10.62
C ARG A 350 -15.09 -7.11 -9.38
N GLN A 351 -14.38 -8.22 -9.55
CA GLN A 351 -13.75 -8.94 -8.45
C GLN A 351 -12.64 -8.12 -7.81
N LEU A 352 -11.84 -7.40 -8.61
CA LEU A 352 -10.80 -6.51 -8.09
C LEU A 352 -11.42 -5.38 -7.25
N ASP A 353 -12.54 -4.79 -7.68
CA ASP A 353 -13.25 -3.78 -6.87
C ASP A 353 -13.67 -4.33 -5.50
N LEU A 354 -14.20 -5.57 -5.46
CA LEU A 354 -14.55 -6.24 -4.19
C LEU A 354 -13.33 -6.51 -3.31
N LEU A 355 -12.25 -7.02 -3.90
CA LEU A 355 -11.02 -7.36 -3.17
C LEU A 355 -10.25 -6.13 -2.68
N GLU A 356 -10.48 -4.95 -3.26
CA GLU A 356 -9.91 -3.68 -2.82
C GLU A 356 -10.75 -2.97 -1.74
N GLY A 357 -11.87 -3.56 -1.33
CA GLY A 357 -12.72 -3.02 -0.26
C GLY A 357 -13.58 -1.84 -0.69
N VAL A 358 -13.72 -1.58 -2.00
CA VAL A 358 -14.58 -0.52 -2.56
C VAL A 358 -16.04 -0.98 -2.47
N THR A 359 -16.60 -1.04 -1.27
CA THR A 359 -17.92 -1.64 -1.04
C THR A 359 -19.00 -0.56 -0.95
N SER A 360 -19.94 -0.63 -1.90
CA SER A 360 -21.24 0.06 -1.81
C SER A 360 -22.31 -0.94 -2.19
N ARG A 361 -23.51 -0.83 -1.60
CA ARG A 361 -24.64 -1.73 -1.92
C ARG A 361 -24.92 -1.79 -3.42
N SER A 362 -24.77 -0.67 -4.14
CA SER A 362 -24.93 -0.64 -5.60
C SER A 362 -23.84 -1.42 -6.34
N MET A 363 -22.60 -1.41 -5.86
CA MET A 363 -21.49 -2.15 -6.50
C MET A 363 -21.65 -3.65 -6.30
N GLU A 364 -22.01 -4.08 -5.09
CA GLU A 364 -22.29 -5.49 -4.80
C GLU A 364 -23.44 -6.02 -5.64
N MET A 365 -24.53 -5.25 -5.78
CA MET A 365 -25.64 -5.60 -6.67
C MET A 365 -25.18 -5.74 -8.13
N ASP A 366 -24.39 -4.78 -8.64
CA ASP A 366 -23.80 -4.86 -9.98
C ASP A 366 -22.94 -6.14 -10.13
N TYR A 367 -22.17 -6.50 -9.12
CA TYR A 367 -21.37 -7.71 -9.11
C TYR A 367 -22.27 -8.96 -9.18
N VAL A 368 -23.28 -9.05 -8.32
CA VAL A 368 -24.20 -10.20 -8.26
C VAL A 368 -24.91 -10.42 -9.59
N TYR A 369 -25.41 -9.37 -10.24
CA TYR A 369 -26.03 -9.49 -11.56
C TYR A 369 -25.05 -9.99 -12.63
N ASN A 370 -23.80 -9.49 -12.62
CA ASN A 370 -22.78 -9.96 -13.55
C ASN A 370 -22.36 -11.40 -13.25
N LEU A 371 -22.35 -11.82 -11.99
CA LEU A 371 -22.09 -13.21 -11.58
C LEU A 371 -23.20 -14.14 -12.08
N ILE A 372 -24.47 -13.78 -11.87
CA ILE A 372 -25.65 -14.53 -12.37
C ILE A 372 -25.58 -14.68 -13.89
N ALA A 373 -25.33 -13.58 -14.60
CA ALA A 373 -25.15 -13.58 -16.04
C ALA A 373 -24.02 -14.52 -16.47
N SER A 374 -22.86 -14.41 -15.82
CA SER A 374 -21.69 -15.23 -16.13
C SER A 374 -21.98 -16.72 -15.94
N ILE A 375 -22.63 -17.11 -14.84
CA ILE A 375 -23.01 -18.52 -14.57
C ILE A 375 -23.88 -19.05 -15.71
N ASN A 376 -24.95 -18.34 -16.04
CA ASN A 376 -25.88 -18.78 -17.09
C ASN A 376 -25.18 -18.86 -18.46
N ILE A 377 -24.44 -17.81 -18.86
CA ILE A 377 -23.77 -17.75 -20.16
C ILE A 377 -22.71 -18.85 -20.29
N ILE A 378 -21.83 -19.00 -19.31
CA ILE A 378 -20.76 -20.00 -19.34
C ILE A 378 -21.35 -21.41 -19.43
N TYR A 379 -22.41 -21.68 -18.66
CA TYR A 379 -23.10 -22.96 -18.69
C TYR A 379 -23.71 -23.25 -20.06
N TYR A 380 -24.53 -22.35 -20.59
CA TYR A 380 -25.22 -22.56 -21.88
C TYR A 380 -24.25 -22.66 -23.06
N LYS A 381 -23.21 -21.82 -23.08
CA LYS A 381 -22.18 -21.84 -24.14
C LYS A 381 -21.13 -22.94 -23.94
N ARG A 382 -21.18 -23.67 -22.82
CA ARG A 382 -20.22 -24.73 -22.43
C ARG A 382 -18.76 -24.26 -22.47
N TRP A 383 -18.52 -23.02 -22.08
CA TRP A 383 -17.17 -22.46 -22.08
C TRP A 383 -16.36 -22.94 -20.88
N LYS A 384 -15.05 -23.07 -21.06
CA LYS A 384 -14.11 -23.38 -19.98
C LYS A 384 -13.50 -22.10 -19.43
N LEU A 385 -13.56 -21.93 -18.12
CA LEU A 385 -12.90 -20.82 -17.45
C LEU A 385 -11.37 -20.99 -17.50
N PRO A 386 -10.61 -19.91 -17.79
CA PRO A 386 -9.16 -19.93 -17.64
C PRO A 386 -8.76 -20.33 -16.22
N GLY A 387 -7.78 -21.23 -16.08
CA GLY A 387 -7.42 -21.82 -14.79
C GLY A 387 -7.09 -20.80 -13.69
N PHE A 388 -6.46 -19.68 -14.03
CA PHE A 388 -6.13 -18.63 -13.07
C PHE A 388 -7.36 -17.87 -12.53
N LEU A 389 -8.48 -17.86 -13.27
CA LEU A 389 -9.72 -17.20 -12.88
C LEU A 389 -10.65 -18.07 -12.06
N VAL A 390 -10.48 -19.39 -12.09
CA VAL A 390 -11.30 -20.34 -11.34
C VAL A 390 -11.40 -19.94 -9.87
N LYS A 391 -10.28 -19.62 -9.22
CA LYS A 391 -10.29 -19.22 -7.80
C LYS A 391 -11.05 -17.90 -7.54
N HIS A 392 -10.98 -16.96 -8.47
CA HIS A 392 -11.69 -15.68 -8.37
C HIS A 392 -13.20 -15.88 -8.58
N PHE A 393 -13.57 -16.78 -9.49
CA PHE A 393 -14.94 -17.20 -9.71
C PHE A 393 -15.52 -17.92 -8.47
N VAL A 394 -14.77 -18.88 -7.92
CA VAL A 394 -15.15 -19.57 -6.67
C VAL A 394 -15.27 -18.59 -5.51
N ASP A 395 -14.37 -17.63 -5.37
CA ASP A 395 -14.49 -16.59 -4.33
C ASP A 395 -15.80 -15.80 -4.49
N GLY A 396 -16.13 -15.36 -5.70
CA GLY A 396 -17.39 -14.69 -6.00
C GLY A 396 -18.63 -15.51 -5.66
N LEU A 397 -18.66 -16.78 -6.09
CA LEU A 397 -19.74 -17.71 -5.77
C LEU A 397 -19.89 -17.90 -4.27
N SER A 398 -18.77 -18.06 -3.58
CA SER A 398 -18.78 -18.34 -2.15
C SER A 398 -19.37 -17.18 -1.32
N ARG A 399 -19.24 -15.94 -1.80
CA ARG A 399 -19.81 -14.74 -1.17
C ARG A 399 -21.31 -14.56 -1.43
N PHE A 400 -21.80 -14.94 -2.62
CA PHE A 400 -23.14 -14.50 -3.09
C PHE A 400 -24.09 -15.63 -3.51
N SER A 401 -23.64 -16.88 -3.54
CA SER A 401 -24.46 -18.04 -3.93
C SER A 401 -25.73 -18.19 -3.11
N ASN A 402 -25.67 -17.90 -1.81
CA ASN A 402 -26.83 -17.96 -0.90
C ASN A 402 -27.70 -16.69 -0.94
N SER A 403 -27.40 -15.72 -1.81
CA SER A 403 -28.25 -14.55 -1.96
C SER A 403 -29.59 -14.93 -2.61
N SER A 404 -30.69 -14.34 -2.13
CA SER A 404 -32.02 -14.54 -2.70
C SER A 404 -32.08 -14.25 -4.21
N LEU A 405 -31.25 -13.32 -4.68
CA LEU A 405 -31.12 -12.97 -6.10
C LEU A 405 -30.50 -14.11 -6.91
N VAL A 406 -29.43 -14.73 -6.44
CA VAL A 406 -28.80 -15.85 -7.17
C VAL A 406 -29.75 -17.04 -7.20
N LEU A 407 -30.34 -17.40 -6.06
CA LEU A 407 -31.28 -18.52 -5.97
C LEU A 407 -32.52 -18.34 -6.87
N LYS A 408 -33.00 -17.10 -7.02
CA LYS A 408 -34.16 -16.79 -7.88
C LYS A 408 -33.83 -16.77 -9.37
N ASN A 409 -32.62 -16.37 -9.76
CA ASN A 409 -32.27 -16.08 -11.16
C ASN A 409 -31.33 -17.10 -11.82
N VAL A 410 -30.84 -18.08 -11.06
CA VAL A 410 -30.05 -19.20 -11.59
C VAL A 410 -30.88 -20.46 -11.42
N SER A 411 -31.51 -20.94 -12.51
CA SER A 411 -32.18 -22.25 -12.51
C SER A 411 -31.16 -23.37 -12.30
N GLU A 412 -31.50 -24.37 -11.49
CA GLU A 412 -30.64 -25.53 -11.18
C GLU A 412 -29.21 -25.11 -10.79
N PRO A 413 -29.05 -24.26 -9.76
CA PRO A 413 -27.78 -23.62 -9.46
C PRO A 413 -26.67 -24.63 -9.17
N GLU A 414 -26.97 -25.70 -8.43
CA GLU A 414 -26.00 -26.75 -8.11
C GLU A 414 -25.46 -27.44 -9.36
N GLN A 415 -26.33 -27.79 -10.31
CA GLN A 415 -25.92 -28.44 -11.56
C GLN A 415 -25.10 -27.50 -12.44
N LYS A 416 -25.48 -26.22 -12.54
CA LYS A 416 -24.74 -25.23 -13.32
C LYS A 416 -23.36 -24.97 -12.74
N LEU A 417 -23.29 -24.79 -11.43
CA LEU A 417 -22.03 -24.58 -10.72
C LEU A 417 -21.14 -25.83 -10.82
N GLN A 418 -21.70 -27.02 -10.68
CA GLN A 418 -20.96 -28.26 -10.92
C GLN A 418 -20.46 -28.36 -12.35
N ALA A 419 -21.25 -28.05 -13.37
CA ALA A 419 -20.79 -28.10 -14.76
C ALA A 419 -19.65 -27.11 -15.05
N ILE A 420 -19.71 -25.91 -14.45
CA ILE A 420 -18.64 -24.91 -14.58
C ILE A 420 -17.38 -25.34 -13.83
N LEU A 421 -17.54 -25.83 -12.59
CA LEU A 421 -16.42 -26.19 -11.70
C LEU A 421 -15.84 -27.58 -11.96
N SER A 422 -16.59 -28.55 -12.49
CA SER A 422 -16.13 -29.91 -12.86
C SER A 422 -15.15 -29.92 -14.03
N THR A 423 -15.06 -28.80 -14.77
CA THR A 423 -13.98 -28.59 -15.75
C THR A 423 -12.65 -28.21 -15.11
N THR A 424 -12.60 -28.00 -13.79
CA THR A 424 -11.32 -27.91 -13.08
C THR A 424 -10.62 -29.26 -13.13
N PRO A 425 -9.29 -29.29 -13.35
CA PRO A 425 -8.56 -30.54 -13.40
C PRO A 425 -8.79 -31.28 -12.08
N THR A 426 -9.49 -32.41 -12.18
CA THR A 426 -9.67 -33.36 -11.08
C THR A 426 -8.33 -33.60 -10.43
N ALA A 427 -8.19 -33.11 -9.20
CA ALA A 427 -7.23 -33.47 -8.17
C ALA A 427 -6.21 -34.55 -8.59
N ARG A 428 -5.14 -34.16 -9.30
CA ARG A 428 -3.86 -34.89 -9.23
C ARG A 428 -2.97 -34.16 -8.22
N TYR A 429 -3.19 -34.55 -6.96
CA TYR A 429 -2.24 -34.60 -5.83
C TYR A 429 -1.01 -33.68 -5.91
N LYS A 430 -1.12 -32.49 -5.27
CA LYS A 430 -0.09 -31.74 -4.48
C LYS A 430 -0.41 -30.25 -4.33
N THR A 431 -1.41 -29.72 -5.05
CA THR A 431 -1.70 -28.27 -5.18
C THR A 431 -2.97 -27.76 -4.51
N GLU A 432 -3.81 -28.62 -3.92
CA GLU A 432 -5.10 -28.18 -3.34
C GLU A 432 -4.95 -27.20 -2.17
N ALA A 433 -3.88 -27.31 -1.38
CA ALA A 433 -3.60 -26.37 -0.28
C ALA A 433 -3.36 -24.93 -0.77
N ASP A 434 -3.22 -24.72 -2.08
CA ASP A 434 -2.89 -23.44 -2.71
C ASP A 434 -3.94 -23.03 -3.76
N MET A 435 -5.12 -23.67 -3.74
CA MET A 435 -6.20 -23.40 -4.71
C MET A 435 -6.61 -21.92 -4.73
N PHE A 436 -6.63 -21.28 -3.56
CA PHE A 436 -6.97 -19.86 -3.42
C PHE A 436 -5.76 -18.94 -3.46
N GLY A 437 -4.53 -19.47 -3.50
CA GLY A 437 -3.31 -18.68 -3.45
C GLY A 437 -3.28 -17.76 -2.24
N ARG A 438 -3.11 -16.45 -2.49
CA ARG A 438 -3.11 -15.40 -1.45
C ARG A 438 -4.45 -14.66 -1.35
N LEU A 439 -5.55 -15.22 -1.85
CA LEU A 439 -6.87 -14.60 -1.71
C LEU A 439 -7.32 -14.65 -0.24
N PRO A 440 -7.72 -13.51 0.37
CA PRO A 440 -8.09 -13.45 1.77
C PRO A 440 -9.26 -14.39 2.06
N ALA A 441 -9.13 -15.24 3.08
CA ALA A 441 -10.17 -16.19 3.47
C ALA A 441 -11.35 -15.46 4.14
N THR A 442 -12.58 -15.83 3.79
CA THR A 442 -13.79 -15.22 4.36
C THR A 442 -14.69 -16.26 5.01
N VAL A 443 -15.53 -15.79 5.94
CA VAL A 443 -16.56 -16.60 6.60
C VAL A 443 -17.49 -17.23 5.56
N GLN A 444 -17.97 -16.44 4.59
CA GLN A 444 -18.83 -16.93 3.53
C GLN A 444 -18.13 -18.01 2.70
N ARG A 445 -16.83 -17.86 2.43
CA ARG A 445 -16.04 -18.87 1.74
C ARG A 445 -16.00 -20.18 2.49
N ILE A 446 -15.66 -20.15 3.78
CA ILE A 446 -15.56 -21.36 4.61
C ILE A 446 -16.91 -22.08 4.67
N GLN A 447 -17.99 -21.36 4.94
CA GLN A 447 -19.35 -21.91 5.00
C GLN A 447 -19.74 -22.53 3.64
N TRP A 448 -19.48 -21.83 2.54
CA TRP A 448 -19.80 -22.34 1.21
C TRP A 448 -19.02 -23.62 0.87
N LEU A 449 -17.72 -23.69 1.21
CA LEU A 449 -16.90 -24.89 0.99
C LEU A 449 -17.40 -26.10 1.77
N GLN A 450 -17.90 -25.90 2.99
CA GLN A 450 -18.46 -26.97 3.85
C GLN A 450 -19.77 -27.55 3.28
N LEU A 451 -20.54 -26.75 2.53
CA LEU A 451 -21.84 -27.12 1.99
C LEU A 451 -21.78 -27.82 0.62
N GLN A 452 -20.60 -28.00 0.01
CA GLN A 452 -20.53 -28.58 -1.34
C GLN A 452 -20.79 -30.10 -1.36
N PRO A 453 -21.59 -30.60 -2.32
CA PRO A 453 -22.06 -32.00 -2.36
C PRO A 453 -20.97 -33.05 -2.59
N HIS A 454 -19.87 -32.69 -3.26
CA HIS A 454 -18.70 -33.56 -3.41
C HIS A 454 -17.65 -33.36 -2.31
N GLY A 455 -17.86 -32.39 -1.41
CA GLY A 455 -16.96 -31.99 -0.34
C GLY A 455 -15.62 -31.42 -0.85
N PHE A 456 -15.23 -30.24 -0.37
CA PHE A 456 -13.81 -29.90 -0.40
C PHE A 456 -13.07 -30.69 0.69
N LYS A 457 -11.80 -31.03 0.47
CA LYS A 457 -11.03 -31.77 1.48
C LYS A 457 -11.02 -30.99 2.80
N ALA A 458 -11.27 -31.67 3.91
CA ALA A 458 -11.20 -31.10 5.26
C ALA A 458 -9.88 -30.36 5.50
N THR A 459 -8.79 -30.86 4.91
CA THR A 459 -7.49 -30.19 4.90
C THR A 459 -7.52 -28.80 4.27
N LEU A 460 -8.16 -28.59 3.12
CA LEU A 460 -8.27 -27.27 2.48
C LEU A 460 -9.09 -26.30 3.36
N ILE A 461 -10.21 -26.76 3.88
CA ILE A 461 -11.08 -25.97 4.76
C ILE A 461 -10.27 -25.53 6.00
N PHE A 462 -9.53 -26.45 6.61
CA PHE A 462 -8.67 -26.16 7.76
C PHE A 462 -7.58 -25.13 7.45
N HIS A 463 -6.96 -25.16 6.27
CA HIS A 463 -5.98 -24.13 5.87
C HIS A 463 -6.62 -22.75 5.72
N GLN A 464 -7.78 -22.66 5.07
CA GLN A 464 -8.52 -21.39 4.94
C GLN A 464 -8.97 -20.84 6.31
N GLN A 465 -9.34 -21.73 7.24
CA GLN A 465 -9.68 -21.34 8.62
C GLN A 465 -8.46 -20.78 9.38
N ILE A 466 -7.25 -21.34 9.18
CA ILE A 466 -6.01 -20.77 9.72
C ILE A 466 -5.70 -19.40 9.11
N GLU A 467 -5.79 -19.27 7.79
CA GLU A 467 -5.54 -18.00 7.08
C GLU A 467 -6.47 -16.88 7.57
N MET A 468 -7.76 -17.19 7.77
CA MET A 468 -8.73 -16.23 8.32
C MET A 468 -8.34 -15.77 9.74
N LEU A 469 -7.79 -16.67 10.56
CA LEU A 469 -7.31 -16.34 11.91
C LEU A 469 -5.99 -15.58 11.89
N ASP A 470 -5.26 -15.52 10.78
CA ASP A 470 -3.96 -14.82 10.69
C ASP A 470 -4.11 -13.33 10.34
N GLU A 471 -5.25 -12.89 9.80
CA GLU A 471 -5.39 -11.55 9.21
C GLU A 471 -5.14 -10.40 10.20
N ARG A 472 -5.82 -10.40 11.35
CA ARG A 472 -5.72 -9.35 12.39
C ARG A 472 -6.05 -9.90 13.78
N PRO A 473 -5.44 -9.38 14.86
CA PRO A 473 -5.82 -9.72 16.22
C PRO A 473 -7.31 -9.41 16.49
N ILE A 474 -8.03 -10.38 17.04
CA ILE A 474 -9.41 -10.26 17.48
C ILE A 474 -9.40 -9.69 18.90
N LEU A 475 -10.07 -8.56 19.11
CA LEU A 475 -10.24 -7.97 20.43
C LEU A 475 -11.40 -8.67 21.15
N ALA A 476 -11.21 -8.99 22.44
CA ALA A 476 -12.16 -9.77 23.24
C ALA A 476 -13.51 -9.09 23.52
N CYS A 477 -13.68 -7.81 23.13
CA CYS A 477 -14.86 -6.99 23.42
C CYS A 477 -15.90 -6.95 22.27
N ASP A 478 -15.62 -7.53 21.10
CA ASP A 478 -16.51 -7.51 19.94
C ASP A 478 -17.38 -8.79 19.87
N VAL A 479 -18.40 -8.84 20.74
CA VAL A 479 -19.22 -10.06 20.99
C VAL A 479 -19.91 -10.60 19.74
N GLY A 480 -20.54 -9.72 18.94
CA GLY A 480 -21.26 -10.13 17.73
C GLY A 480 -20.36 -10.74 16.66
N ARG A 481 -19.12 -10.23 16.53
CA ARG A 481 -18.13 -10.78 15.60
C ARG A 481 -17.53 -12.09 16.12
N THR A 482 -17.28 -12.21 17.43
CA THR A 482 -16.73 -13.43 18.01
C THR A 482 -17.68 -14.62 17.89
N ASP A 483 -18.98 -14.40 18.13
CA ASP A 483 -19.99 -15.47 18.07
C ASP A 483 -20.13 -16.04 16.65
N GLY A 484 -20.16 -15.17 15.64
CA GLY A 484 -20.20 -15.58 14.23
C GLY A 484 -18.96 -16.36 13.79
N LEU A 485 -17.77 -16.00 14.31
CA LEU A 485 -16.52 -16.71 14.03
C LEU A 485 -16.46 -18.08 14.73
N VAL A 486 -16.89 -18.16 15.99
CA VAL A 486 -16.98 -19.44 16.72
C VAL A 486 -17.92 -20.40 16.00
N ALA A 487 -19.11 -19.93 15.61
CA ALA A 487 -20.09 -20.74 14.88
C ALA A 487 -19.56 -21.26 13.54
N THR A 488 -18.76 -20.45 12.84
CA THR A 488 -18.19 -20.81 11.53
C THR A 488 -17.00 -21.77 11.64
N LEU A 489 -16.15 -21.58 12.64
CA LEU A 489 -14.91 -22.35 12.79
C LEU A 489 -15.11 -23.66 13.55
N GLY A 490 -15.94 -23.65 14.58
CA GLY A 490 -16.12 -24.76 15.51
C GLY A 490 -14.99 -24.89 16.54
N THR A 491 -15.33 -25.36 17.73
CA THR A 491 -14.40 -25.51 18.87
C THR A 491 -13.30 -26.54 18.61
N GLU A 492 -13.60 -27.62 17.89
CA GLU A 492 -12.62 -28.65 17.52
C GLU A 492 -11.49 -28.07 16.64
N THR A 493 -11.85 -27.30 15.62
CA THR A 493 -10.92 -26.60 14.73
C THR A 493 -10.04 -25.64 15.51
N LEU A 494 -10.64 -24.80 16.36
CA LEU A 494 -9.91 -23.81 17.15
C LEU A 494 -8.87 -24.48 18.07
N VAL A 495 -9.24 -25.58 18.72
CA VAL A 495 -8.30 -26.38 19.54
C VAL A 495 -7.21 -27.03 18.67
N ALA A 496 -7.53 -27.46 17.44
CA ALA A 496 -6.53 -27.98 16.51
C ALA A 496 -5.51 -26.90 16.08
N VAL A 497 -5.96 -25.65 15.84
CA VAL A 497 -5.11 -24.51 15.46
C VAL A 497 -4.04 -24.21 16.52
N LEU A 498 -4.39 -24.26 17.81
CA LEU A 498 -3.43 -24.04 18.91
C LEU A 498 -2.21 -24.97 18.82
N SER A 499 -2.42 -26.22 18.38
CA SER A 499 -1.38 -27.23 18.21
C SER A 499 -0.79 -27.33 16.79
N ALA A 500 -1.28 -26.55 15.83
CA ALA A 500 -0.88 -26.68 14.44
C ALA A 500 0.50 -26.07 14.19
N LYS A 501 1.42 -26.85 13.59
CA LYS A 501 2.77 -26.39 13.22
C LYS A 501 2.75 -25.20 12.24
N ARG A 502 1.75 -25.17 11.34
CA ARG A 502 1.60 -24.12 10.31
C ARG A 502 0.90 -22.86 10.80
N ALA A 503 0.30 -22.87 12.00
CA ALA A 503 -0.34 -21.68 12.54
C ALA A 503 0.71 -20.63 12.95
N THR A 504 0.42 -19.37 12.65
CA THR A 504 1.21 -18.23 13.12
C THR A 504 0.89 -17.92 14.59
N ALA A 505 1.68 -17.04 15.22
CA ALA A 505 1.37 -16.56 16.57
C ALA A 505 0.01 -15.86 16.62
N THR A 506 -0.32 -15.04 15.61
CA THR A 506 -1.62 -14.35 15.49
C THR A 506 -2.78 -15.34 15.40
N ALA A 507 -2.65 -16.40 14.58
CA ALA A 507 -3.70 -17.40 14.44
C ALA A 507 -3.94 -18.18 15.75
N ARG A 508 -2.88 -18.54 16.49
CA ARG A 508 -3.00 -19.19 17.80
C ARG A 508 -3.62 -18.25 18.84
N TYR A 509 -3.18 -17.00 18.88
CA TYR A 509 -3.76 -15.97 19.73
C TYR A 509 -5.27 -15.82 19.47
N ASN A 510 -5.67 -15.62 18.21
CA ASN A 510 -7.07 -15.47 17.83
C ASN A 510 -7.90 -16.71 18.15
N ALA A 511 -7.37 -17.91 17.90
CA ALA A 511 -8.05 -19.14 18.27
C ALA A 511 -8.29 -19.22 19.80
N SER A 512 -7.30 -18.87 20.61
CA SER A 512 -7.44 -18.87 22.07
C SER A 512 -8.41 -17.83 22.61
N VAL A 513 -8.50 -16.65 21.98
CA VAL A 513 -9.49 -15.61 22.31
C VAL A 513 -10.90 -16.09 21.99
N LEU A 514 -11.11 -16.77 20.86
CA LEU A 514 -12.43 -17.33 20.52
C LEU A 514 -12.82 -18.48 21.46
N LEU A 515 -11.86 -19.34 21.83
CA LEU A 515 -12.08 -20.42 22.78
C LEU A 515 -12.40 -19.92 24.19
N SER A 516 -11.86 -18.77 24.62
CA SER A 516 -12.16 -18.19 25.94
C SER A 516 -13.62 -17.73 26.09
N LYS A 517 -14.36 -17.61 24.98
CA LYS A 517 -15.80 -17.33 24.95
C LYS A 517 -16.65 -18.60 24.88
N CYS A 518 -16.03 -19.78 24.78
CA CYS A 518 -16.70 -21.06 24.68
C CYS A 518 -16.58 -21.84 25.99
N SER A 519 -17.59 -22.66 26.29
CA SER A 519 -17.46 -23.74 27.27
C SER A 519 -17.02 -25.02 26.56
N LEU A 520 -15.76 -25.40 26.77
CA LEU A 520 -15.19 -26.65 26.29
C LEU A 520 -15.61 -27.79 27.21
N SER A 521 -15.91 -28.94 26.63
CA SER A 521 -16.26 -30.15 27.36
C SER A 521 -15.56 -31.38 26.78
N GLY A 522 -15.66 -32.51 27.49
CA GLY A 522 -15.26 -33.82 26.98
C GLY A 522 -13.77 -33.96 26.64
N THR A 523 -13.48 -34.40 25.42
CA THR A 523 -12.11 -34.69 24.95
C THR A 523 -11.30 -33.42 24.66
N LEU A 524 -11.96 -32.35 24.20
CA LEU A 524 -11.31 -31.07 23.90
C LEU A 524 -10.80 -30.39 25.17
N LEU A 525 -11.62 -30.33 26.21
CA LEU A 525 -11.23 -29.77 27.51
C LEU A 525 -10.05 -30.55 28.11
N ARG A 526 -10.11 -31.89 28.09
CA ARG A 526 -9.00 -32.76 28.54
C ARG A 526 -7.71 -32.50 27.76
N LYS A 527 -7.80 -32.24 26.45
CA LYS A 527 -6.65 -31.91 25.62
C LYS A 527 -6.03 -30.57 26.04
N VAL A 528 -6.84 -29.54 26.28
CA VAL A 528 -6.36 -28.21 26.74
C VAL A 528 -5.68 -28.32 28.10
N LEU A 529 -6.32 -28.97 29.08
CA LEU A 529 -5.76 -29.15 30.42
C LEU A 529 -4.41 -29.90 30.39
N ARG A 530 -4.30 -30.97 29.58
CA ARG A 530 -3.04 -31.70 29.40
C ARG A 530 -1.93 -30.84 28.82
N GLN A 531 -2.24 -29.92 27.90
CA GLN A 531 -1.23 -29.01 27.32
C GLN A 531 -0.76 -27.97 28.34
N ILE A 532 -1.64 -27.48 29.22
CA ILE A 532 -1.27 -26.61 30.33
C ILE A 532 -0.33 -27.36 31.29
N ALA A 533 -0.72 -28.57 31.74
CA ALA A 533 0.11 -29.39 32.60
C ALA A 533 1.48 -29.74 31.97
N TYR A 534 1.51 -30.02 30.66
CA TYR A 534 2.74 -30.25 29.93
C TYR A 534 3.65 -29.01 29.91
N ALA A 535 3.08 -27.82 29.72
CA ALA A 535 3.83 -26.57 29.79
C ALA A 535 4.45 -26.34 31.18
N CYS A 536 3.78 -26.74 32.26
CA CYS A 536 4.33 -26.71 33.61
C CYS A 536 5.55 -27.63 33.79
N GLN A 537 5.59 -28.78 33.12
CA GLN A 537 6.65 -29.77 33.28
C GLN A 537 7.95 -29.43 32.52
N GLN A 538 7.91 -28.51 31.55
CA GLN A 538 9.08 -28.14 30.73
C GLN A 538 9.99 -27.04 31.34
N GLN A 539 9.96 -26.86 32.66
CA GLN A 539 10.62 -25.78 33.44
C GLN A 539 12.14 -25.55 33.22
N GLY A 540 12.85 -26.35 32.41
CA GLY A 540 14.31 -26.27 32.21
C GLY A 540 14.82 -25.71 30.87
N GLN A 541 13.97 -25.58 29.84
CA GLN A 541 14.35 -24.92 28.59
C GLN A 541 13.50 -23.67 28.46
N ARG A 542 14.12 -22.50 28.20
CA ARG A 542 13.42 -21.22 27.98
C ARG A 542 12.15 -21.46 27.16
N ALA A 543 11.00 -21.53 27.84
CA ALA A 543 9.72 -21.84 27.25
C ALA A 543 9.31 -20.63 26.41
N THR A 544 9.79 -20.61 25.17
CA THR A 544 9.47 -19.57 24.19
C THR A 544 8.09 -19.79 23.54
N GLY A 545 7.30 -20.77 23.99
CA GLY A 545 6.11 -21.24 23.26
C GLY A 545 4.80 -21.20 24.05
N CYS A 546 3.87 -20.34 23.59
CA CYS A 546 2.41 -20.51 23.55
C CYS A 546 1.60 -21.01 24.76
N TRP A 547 2.12 -21.15 25.99
CA TRP A 547 1.30 -21.55 27.17
C TRP A 547 0.13 -20.59 27.42
N MET A 548 0.34 -19.29 27.15
CA MET A 548 -0.69 -18.25 27.27
C MET A 548 -1.92 -18.55 26.42
N ASP A 549 -1.75 -19.17 25.25
CA ASP A 549 -2.87 -19.46 24.35
C ASP A 549 -3.72 -20.61 24.92
N TRP A 550 -3.10 -21.59 25.59
CA TRP A 550 -3.82 -22.67 26.27
C TRP A 550 -4.53 -22.19 27.55
N VAL A 551 -3.86 -21.35 28.35
CA VAL A 551 -4.47 -20.74 29.55
C VAL A 551 -5.64 -19.82 29.17
N ARG A 552 -5.49 -19.02 28.11
CA ARG A 552 -6.59 -18.18 27.60
C ARG A 552 -7.75 -19.04 27.10
N ALA A 553 -7.47 -20.13 26.39
CA ALA A 553 -8.50 -21.02 25.87
C ALA A 553 -9.33 -21.72 26.96
N VAL A 554 -8.75 -22.02 28.14
CA VAL A 554 -9.50 -22.67 29.24
C VAL A 554 -10.35 -21.69 30.05
N TYR A 555 -10.10 -20.38 29.97
CA TYR A 555 -10.78 -19.35 30.76
C TYR A 555 -12.31 -19.45 30.72
N GLY A 556 -12.90 -19.57 29.52
CA GLY A 556 -14.35 -19.70 29.33
C GLY A 556 -14.96 -21.01 29.84
N SER A 557 -14.12 -21.99 30.18
CA SER A 557 -14.54 -23.32 30.64
C SER A 557 -14.35 -23.52 32.14
N VAL A 558 -13.81 -22.53 32.86
CA VAL A 558 -13.50 -22.61 34.29
C VAL A 558 -14.72 -23.01 35.12
N GLN A 559 -15.87 -22.39 34.85
CA GLN A 559 -17.12 -22.63 35.57
C GLN A 559 -17.70 -24.04 35.34
N THR A 560 -17.27 -24.71 34.27
CA THR A 560 -17.73 -26.05 33.89
C THR A 560 -16.78 -27.17 34.30
N LEU A 561 -15.67 -26.85 34.96
CA LEU A 561 -14.71 -27.84 35.47
C LEU A 561 -15.29 -28.58 36.68
N ASP A 562 -14.97 -29.86 36.81
CA ASP A 562 -15.19 -30.59 38.07
C ASP A 562 -14.20 -30.14 39.15
N THR A 563 -14.50 -30.50 40.40
CA THR A 563 -13.70 -30.09 41.58
C THR A 563 -12.25 -30.56 41.50
N VAL A 564 -11.99 -31.70 40.87
CA VAL A 564 -10.63 -32.26 40.72
C VAL A 564 -9.84 -31.46 39.69
N SER A 565 -10.44 -31.18 38.54
CA SER A 565 -9.84 -30.42 37.44
C SER A 565 -9.60 -28.96 37.83
N ARG A 566 -10.49 -28.34 38.62
CA ARG A 566 -10.27 -26.99 39.17
C ARG A 566 -9.02 -26.94 40.06
N ARG A 567 -8.88 -27.90 40.98
CA ARG A 567 -7.71 -27.98 41.88
C ARG A 567 -6.42 -28.26 41.11
N SER A 568 -6.45 -29.16 40.13
CA SER A 568 -5.31 -29.43 39.26
C SER A 568 -4.89 -28.17 38.49
N LEU A 569 -5.84 -27.50 37.82
CA LEU A 569 -5.57 -26.29 37.05
C LEU A 569 -5.04 -25.16 37.95
N TRP A 570 -5.56 -25.01 39.16
CA TRP A 570 -5.06 -24.03 40.14
C TRP A 570 -3.58 -24.25 40.48
N ALA A 571 -3.20 -25.51 40.72
CA ALA A 571 -1.81 -25.89 40.99
C ALA A 571 -0.91 -25.65 39.77
N ASP A 572 -1.36 -26.04 38.58
CA ASP A 572 -0.64 -25.83 37.32
C ASP A 572 -0.40 -24.34 37.05
N LEU A 573 -1.41 -23.48 37.21
CA LEU A 573 -1.29 -22.04 37.00
C LEU A 573 -0.35 -21.37 38.02
N SER A 574 -0.31 -21.86 39.26
CA SER A 574 0.61 -21.37 40.29
C SER A 574 2.07 -21.72 39.99
N ALA A 575 2.32 -22.90 39.41
CA ALA A 575 3.65 -23.28 38.94
C ALA A 575 4.13 -22.42 37.76
N ILE A 576 3.22 -22.03 36.85
CA ILE A 576 3.53 -21.13 35.73
C ILE A 576 3.84 -19.71 36.22
N GLU A 577 3.09 -19.16 37.18
CA GLU A 577 3.28 -17.80 37.69
C GLU A 577 4.70 -17.55 38.23
N GLN A 578 5.30 -18.56 38.88
CA GLN A 578 6.67 -18.48 39.40
C GLN A 578 7.74 -18.30 38.31
N THR A 579 7.37 -18.49 37.03
CA THR A 579 8.28 -18.44 35.88
C THR A 579 7.97 -17.30 34.89
N ALA A 580 6.92 -16.50 35.10
CA ALA A 580 6.49 -15.45 34.17
C ALA A 580 7.26 -14.13 34.38
N CYS A 581 7.62 -13.44 33.28
CA CYS A 581 8.46 -12.21 33.34
C CYS A 581 7.80 -10.94 32.75
N GLY A 582 6.53 -10.98 32.32
CA GLY A 582 5.82 -9.84 31.72
C GLY A 582 4.49 -9.45 32.42
N SER A 583 4.08 -8.19 32.30
CA SER A 583 2.84 -7.66 32.89
C SER A 583 1.56 -8.31 32.31
N GLU A 584 1.50 -8.52 31.00
CA GLU A 584 0.36 -9.16 30.33
C GLU A 584 0.19 -10.64 30.71
N GLN A 585 1.32 -11.37 30.83
CA GLN A 585 1.34 -12.77 31.26
C GLN A 585 0.76 -12.92 32.67
N ARG A 586 1.16 -12.01 33.56
CA ARG A 586 0.69 -12.01 34.95
C ARG A 586 -0.80 -11.67 35.05
N LEU A 587 -1.27 -10.71 34.26
CA LEU A 587 -2.68 -10.32 34.26
C LEU A 587 -3.60 -11.49 33.86
N LEU A 588 -3.26 -12.23 32.80
CA LEU A 588 -4.04 -13.40 32.35
C LEU A 588 -4.11 -14.48 33.44
N LEU A 589 -2.99 -14.77 34.11
CA LEU A 589 -2.92 -15.75 35.19
C LEU A 589 -3.76 -15.30 36.39
N VAL A 590 -3.63 -14.05 36.81
CA VAL A 590 -4.41 -13.48 37.93
C VAL A 590 -5.90 -13.55 37.64
N ASP A 591 -6.33 -13.15 36.44
CA ASP A 591 -7.75 -13.15 36.05
C ASP A 591 -8.33 -14.58 35.98
N THR A 592 -7.60 -15.51 35.37
CA THR A 592 -8.00 -16.93 35.30
C THR A 592 -8.07 -17.55 36.69
N ARG A 593 -7.10 -17.26 37.56
CA ARG A 593 -7.08 -17.74 38.94
C ARG A 593 -8.20 -17.10 39.77
N ALA A 594 -8.43 -15.80 39.66
CA ALA A 594 -9.54 -15.13 40.35
C ALA A 594 -10.88 -15.77 39.99
N THR A 595 -11.09 -16.08 38.71
CA THR A 595 -12.28 -16.79 38.23
C THR A 595 -12.39 -18.22 38.79
N LEU A 596 -11.28 -18.96 38.82
CA LEU A 596 -11.23 -20.29 39.45
C LEU A 596 -11.55 -20.24 40.94
N LEU A 597 -11.02 -19.24 41.65
CA LEU A 597 -11.24 -19.05 43.08
C LEU A 597 -12.73 -18.76 43.36
N LEU A 598 -13.32 -17.83 42.61
CA LEU A 598 -14.74 -17.49 42.74
C LEU A 598 -15.65 -18.71 42.55
N ASP A 599 -15.29 -19.62 41.64
CA ASP A 599 -16.05 -20.84 41.36
C ASP A 599 -15.77 -21.99 42.34
N MET A 600 -14.63 -21.94 43.05
CA MET A 600 -14.28 -22.87 44.13
C MET A 600 -14.84 -22.47 45.51
N ILE A 601 -15.27 -21.20 45.67
CA ILE A 601 -15.98 -20.75 46.87
C ILE A 601 -17.36 -21.42 46.88
N PRO A 602 -17.78 -22.07 47.99
CA PRO A 602 -19.10 -22.67 48.08
C PRO A 602 -20.17 -21.60 47.80
N LYS A 603 -21.01 -21.81 46.78
CA LYS A 603 -22.21 -20.98 46.58
C LYS A 603 -23.05 -21.16 47.84
N GLN A 604 -23.09 -20.14 48.70
CA GLN A 604 -24.00 -20.14 49.83
C GLN A 604 -25.42 -20.23 49.26
N THR A 605 -26.05 -21.40 49.38
CA THR A 605 -27.51 -21.54 49.28
C THR A 605 -28.10 -20.83 50.49
N GLY A 606 -28.35 -19.55 50.32
CA GLY A 606 -28.94 -18.69 51.33
C GLY A 606 -28.95 -17.29 50.75
N THR A 607 -30.15 -16.75 50.54
CA THR A 607 -30.45 -15.32 50.33
C THR A 607 -29.28 -14.41 50.68
N VAL A 608 -28.59 -13.91 49.66
CA VAL A 608 -27.74 -12.73 49.81
C VAL A 608 -28.72 -11.59 50.08
N ALA A 609 -28.90 -11.27 51.36
CA ALA A 609 -29.35 -9.94 51.74
C ALA A 609 -28.41 -8.96 51.03
N GLU A 610 -28.99 -8.04 50.28
CA GLU A 610 -28.30 -6.97 49.59
C GLU A 610 -27.28 -6.33 50.54
N LEU A 611 -25.99 -6.58 50.31
CA LEU A 611 -24.94 -5.68 50.76
C LEU A 611 -25.03 -4.44 49.89
N HIS A 612 -26.06 -3.63 50.17
CA HIS A 612 -26.08 -2.24 49.78
C HIS A 612 -24.88 -1.57 50.45
N PHE A 613 -23.86 -1.27 49.65
CA PHE A 613 -22.98 -0.16 49.96
C PHE A 613 -23.85 1.10 49.98
N HIS A 614 -24.33 1.49 51.16
CA HIS A 614 -24.84 2.83 51.38
C HIS A 614 -23.66 3.80 51.27
N LEU A 615 -23.48 4.35 50.07
CA LEU A 615 -22.90 5.67 49.92
C LEU A 615 -23.79 6.65 50.69
N PRO A 616 -23.25 7.48 51.60
CA PRO A 616 -24.06 8.40 52.37
C PRO A 616 -24.71 9.41 51.43
N SER A 617 -26.04 9.54 51.52
CA SER A 617 -26.79 10.52 50.74
C SER A 617 -26.45 11.94 51.20
N GLU A 618 -26.49 12.91 50.29
CA GLU A 618 -26.15 14.32 50.54
C GLU A 618 -27.00 15.05 51.60
N ARG A 619 -27.95 14.38 52.27
CA ARG A 619 -28.73 14.97 53.36
C ARG A 619 -28.08 14.88 54.74
N ASP A 620 -27.07 14.03 54.94
CA ASP A 620 -26.39 13.91 56.25
C ASP A 620 -25.17 14.85 56.41
N LYS A 621 -24.89 15.69 55.41
CA LYS A 621 -23.80 16.70 55.47
C LYS A 621 -24.19 18.03 56.11
N VAL A 622 -25.44 18.20 56.56
CA VAL A 622 -25.93 19.51 57.06
C VAL A 622 -25.92 19.64 58.60
N VAL A 623 -25.69 18.57 59.37
CA VAL A 623 -25.70 18.67 60.86
C VAL A 623 -24.29 18.68 61.49
N ALA A 624 -23.21 18.49 60.73
CA ALA A 624 -21.83 18.59 61.23
C ALA A 624 -21.17 19.96 60.95
N ARG A 625 -21.94 21.05 60.98
CA ARG A 625 -21.47 22.44 61.05
C ARG A 625 -22.27 23.19 62.12
N GLN A 626 -22.19 22.72 63.37
CA GLN A 626 -22.43 23.49 64.60
C GLN A 626 -22.30 22.54 65.80
N VAL A 627 -21.05 22.27 66.23
CA VAL A 627 -20.52 22.33 67.60
C VAL A 627 -19.01 22.36 67.47
#